data_AF-A0A920AIP3-F1
#
_entry.id   AF-A0A920AIP3-F1
#
_cell.length_a   1.000
_cell.length_b   1.000
_cell.length_c   1.000
_cell.angle_alpha   90.00
_cell.angle_beta   90.00
_cell.angle_gamma   90.00
#
_symmetry.space_group_name_H-M   'P 1'
#
loop_
_entity.id
_entity.type
_entity.pdbx_description
1 polymer ?
#
loop_
_entity_poly.entity_id
_entity_poly.type
_entity_poly.pdbx_seq_one_letter_code
_entity_poly.pdbx_strand_id
1 'polypeptide(L)'
;MPKAKDKGFVDLHSIHSKLADGYKIYENDIDDESDNIRDFKSVSESIEKLELIVDDGKELADKDINYKEYLNLVKRNIEKQKFQLFRLKLTTSHSTIINHLSKLDDASSSNDFIQLERYIKRFDMRLKDLTIESKISANHRELWNEYKKNIKWYYQELQIKKIQKSVNANKGRINTTISELDNAISIANDSLGDNDVLMSEKLVEKLIFVISQSEVTAQRDAQFNEFISKKQKEVDDYHQKIDDIKLKIEINRHKKIIEENKPFVLQGMSEIQANTNKEFQINLENEYELSVDDIEEKSIGKGFSVSKTIAEVIFYTTLTISAIYYTLLIILIKRINLKTT
;
A
#
# COMPACT_ATOMS: atom_id res chain seq x y z
N MET A 1 8.41 3.71 39.16
CA MET A 1 8.68 3.14 37.82
C MET A 1 8.25 4.15 36.77
N PRO A 2 9.14 4.61 35.87
CA PRO A 2 8.75 5.58 34.86
C PRO A 2 7.87 4.90 33.82
N LYS A 3 6.70 5.50 33.56
CA LYS A 3 5.73 5.05 32.56
C LYS A 3 6.39 5.04 31.18
N ALA A 4 6.24 3.94 30.46
CA ALA A 4 6.68 3.81 29.08
C ALA A 4 6.10 4.98 28.27
N LYS A 5 6.99 5.78 27.66
CA LYS A 5 6.58 6.77 26.66
C LYS A 5 5.93 6.00 25.53
N ASP A 6 4.67 6.31 25.29
CA ASP A 6 3.95 5.94 24.08
C ASP A 6 4.87 6.21 22.89
N LYS A 7 5.20 5.15 22.15
CA LYS A 7 5.92 5.30 20.88
C LYS A 7 4.92 5.99 19.96
N GLY A 8 5.07 7.31 19.83
CA GLY A 8 4.19 8.15 19.04
C GLY A 8 3.89 7.49 17.70
N PHE A 9 2.62 7.19 17.48
CA PHE A 9 2.11 6.82 16.18
C PHE A 9 2.57 7.92 15.21
N VAL A 10 3.45 7.59 14.27
CA VAL A 10 3.77 8.51 13.18
C VAL A 10 2.51 8.61 12.36
N ASP A 11 1.76 9.68 12.58
CA ASP A 11 0.61 10.03 11.78
C ASP A 11 1.08 10.25 10.34
N LEU A 12 0.93 9.21 9.51
CA LEU A 12 1.31 9.22 8.09
C LEU A 12 0.40 10.12 7.25
N HIS A 13 -0.75 10.53 7.79
CA HIS A 13 -1.55 11.61 7.23
C HIS A 13 -0.79 12.95 7.31
N SER A 14 0.16 13.13 8.25
CA SER A 14 1.04 14.31 8.31
C SER A 14 2.11 14.33 7.21
N ILE A 15 2.65 13.18 6.78
CA ILE A 15 3.61 13.17 5.65
C ILE A 15 2.89 13.49 4.34
N HIS A 16 1.69 12.95 4.16
CA HIS A 16 0.87 13.25 2.99
C HIS A 16 0.26 14.66 3.04
N SER A 17 -0.19 15.20 4.17
CA SER A 17 -0.73 16.57 4.26
C SER A 17 0.33 17.68 4.18
N LYS A 18 1.58 17.40 4.59
CA LYS A 18 2.70 18.33 4.36
C LYS A 18 3.18 18.33 2.90
N LEU A 19 2.94 17.23 2.17
CA LEU A 19 3.23 17.12 0.73
C LEU A 19 2.02 17.48 -0.16
N ALA A 20 0.79 17.34 0.35
CA ALA A 20 -0.46 17.61 -0.33
C ALA A 20 -1.02 18.96 0.12
N ASP A 21 -0.85 19.96 -0.74
CA ASP A 21 -1.64 21.20 -0.89
C ASP A 21 -1.85 22.13 0.33
N GLY A 22 -1.48 21.72 1.56
CA GLY A 22 -1.65 22.51 2.79
C GLY A 22 -0.46 23.42 3.11
N TYR A 23 0.74 23.11 2.59
CA TYR A 23 1.91 23.96 2.80
C TYR A 23 1.97 25.05 1.72
N LYS A 24 1.34 26.19 1.99
CA LYS A 24 1.50 27.39 1.17
C LYS A 24 2.75 28.11 1.65
N ILE A 25 3.77 28.19 0.79
CA ILE A 25 4.88 29.13 1.02
C ILE A 25 4.30 30.52 0.76
N TYR A 26 4.23 31.37 1.79
CA TYR A 26 3.83 32.77 1.68
C TYR A 26 5.02 33.64 1.29
N GLU A 27 4.79 34.88 0.87
CA GLU A 27 5.90 35.77 0.46
C GLU A 27 6.87 36.01 1.62
N ASN A 28 6.34 36.02 2.84
CA ASN A 28 7.09 36.22 4.08
C ASN A 28 7.91 34.98 4.51
N ASP A 29 7.73 33.81 3.87
CA ASP A 29 8.45 32.57 4.20
C ASP A 29 9.75 32.40 3.39
N ILE A 30 10.13 33.44 2.63
CA ILE A 30 11.31 33.47 1.78
C ILE A 30 12.37 34.29 2.50
N ASP A 31 13.36 33.62 3.10
CA ASP A 31 14.52 34.32 3.66
C ASP A 31 15.37 34.93 2.52
N ASP A 32 15.71 36.20 2.66
CA ASP A 32 16.56 36.98 1.73
C ASP A 32 18.01 36.45 1.67
N GLU A 33 18.47 35.70 2.68
CA GLU A 33 19.89 35.40 2.90
C GLU A 33 20.45 34.17 2.16
N SER A 34 19.63 33.35 1.48
CA SER A 34 20.11 32.06 0.95
C SER A 34 20.71 32.09 -0.46
N ASP A 35 20.67 33.22 -1.16
CA ASP A 35 21.25 33.31 -2.50
C ASP A 35 22.75 33.61 -2.40
N ASN A 36 23.57 32.61 -2.71
CA ASN A 36 25.01 32.73 -3.03
C ASN A 36 25.30 33.61 -4.28
N ILE A 37 24.38 34.51 -4.62
CA ILE A 37 24.44 35.42 -5.73
C ILE A 37 25.08 36.70 -5.20
N ARG A 38 26.41 36.79 -5.37
CA ARG A 38 27.17 38.03 -5.18
C ARG A 38 26.49 39.19 -5.92
N ASP A 39 25.75 39.97 -5.15
CA ASP A 39 25.47 41.40 -5.25
C ASP A 39 25.12 41.96 -6.64
N PHE A 40 24.09 41.39 -7.30
CA PHE A 40 23.50 42.01 -8.51
C PHE A 40 23.08 43.47 -8.28
N LYS A 41 22.73 43.81 -7.04
CA LYS A 41 22.39 45.17 -6.62
C LYS A 41 23.59 46.09 -6.73
N SER A 42 24.73 45.74 -6.13
CA SER A 42 25.98 46.51 -6.25
C SER A 42 26.43 46.69 -7.72
N VAL A 43 26.27 45.67 -8.56
CA VAL A 43 26.57 45.80 -10.00
C VAL A 43 25.59 46.76 -10.68
N SER A 44 24.29 46.69 -10.39
CA SER A 44 23.29 47.62 -10.91
C SER A 44 23.62 49.07 -10.52
N GLU A 45 23.89 49.30 -9.23
CA GLU A 45 24.26 50.62 -8.70
C GLU A 45 25.53 51.17 -9.35
N SER A 46 26.50 50.30 -9.66
CA SER A 46 27.75 50.70 -10.32
C SER A 46 27.51 51.09 -11.79
N ILE A 47 26.64 50.37 -12.49
CA ILE A 47 26.24 50.71 -13.87
C ILE A 47 25.47 52.04 -13.89
N GLU A 48 24.54 52.23 -12.95
CA GLU A 48 23.76 53.48 -12.82
C GLU A 48 24.67 54.68 -12.51
N LYS A 49 25.66 54.53 -11.62
CA LYS A 49 26.65 55.58 -11.35
C LYS A 49 27.47 55.93 -12.59
N LEU A 50 27.90 54.94 -13.37
CA LEU A 50 28.65 55.17 -14.60
C LEU A 50 27.79 55.89 -15.65
N GLU A 51 26.50 55.55 -15.74
CA GLU A 51 25.55 56.22 -16.63
C GLU A 51 25.38 57.69 -16.29
N LEU A 52 25.23 58.03 -15.00
CA LEU A 52 25.18 59.41 -14.53
C LEU A 52 26.44 60.20 -14.90
N ILE A 53 27.64 59.64 -14.66
CA ILE A 53 28.92 60.29 -15.03
C ILE A 53 29.00 60.57 -16.53
N VAL A 54 28.52 59.63 -17.36
CA VAL A 54 28.52 59.77 -18.81
C VAL A 54 27.50 60.81 -19.27
N ASP A 55 26.36 60.93 -18.58
CA ASP A 55 25.36 61.96 -18.86
C ASP A 55 25.83 63.36 -18.44
N ASP A 56 26.58 63.49 -17.33
CA ASP A 56 27.21 64.75 -16.91
C ASP A 56 28.22 65.27 -17.94
N GLY A 57 28.88 64.38 -18.70
CA GLY A 57 29.83 64.73 -19.76
C GLY A 57 29.20 65.33 -21.03
N LYS A 58 27.88 65.40 -21.13
CA LYS A 58 27.17 65.76 -22.37
C LYS A 58 27.50 67.17 -22.88
N GLU A 59 27.60 68.17 -22.00
CA GLU A 59 27.93 69.55 -22.39
C GLU A 59 29.34 69.70 -22.97
N LEU A 60 30.27 68.86 -22.51
CA LEU A 60 31.64 68.81 -23.03
C LEU A 60 31.67 68.11 -24.39
N ALA A 61 30.88 67.05 -24.57
CA ALA A 61 30.74 66.35 -25.84
C ALA A 61 30.11 67.20 -26.95
N ASP A 62 29.28 68.18 -26.62
CA ASP A 62 28.77 69.12 -27.62
C ASP A 62 29.84 70.08 -28.15
N LYS A 63 30.97 70.22 -27.44
CA LYS A 63 32.10 71.09 -27.80
C LYS A 63 33.25 70.34 -28.49
N ASP A 64 33.33 69.01 -28.37
CA ASP A 64 34.41 68.18 -28.93
C ASP A 64 33.86 66.90 -29.58
N ILE A 65 34.08 66.74 -30.89
CA ILE A 65 33.57 65.62 -31.68
C ILE A 65 34.22 64.27 -31.29
N ASN A 66 35.50 64.26 -30.94
CA ASN A 66 36.21 63.04 -30.53
C ASN A 66 35.72 62.59 -29.16
N TYR A 67 35.52 63.53 -28.24
CA TYR A 67 34.95 63.22 -26.93
C TYR A 67 33.49 62.74 -27.04
N LYS A 68 32.71 63.31 -27.97
CA LYS A 68 31.35 62.84 -28.30
C LYS A 68 31.35 61.39 -28.80
N GLU A 69 32.26 61.04 -29.70
CA GLU A 69 32.40 59.66 -30.18
C GLU A 69 32.78 58.71 -29.05
N TYR A 70 33.69 59.13 -28.17
CA TYR A 70 34.06 58.36 -26.98
C TYR A 70 32.86 58.13 -26.04
N LEU A 71 32.10 59.17 -25.68
CA LEU A 71 30.91 59.00 -24.83
C LEU A 71 29.86 58.10 -25.49
N ASN A 72 29.65 58.23 -26.81
CA ASN A 72 28.76 57.34 -27.54
C ASN A 72 29.22 55.88 -27.53
N LEU A 73 30.53 55.62 -27.51
CA LEU A 73 31.08 54.28 -27.35
C LEU A 73 30.82 53.74 -25.93
N VAL A 74 31.04 54.57 -24.91
CA VAL A 74 30.79 54.21 -23.50
C VAL A 74 29.30 53.92 -23.27
N LYS A 75 28.38 54.78 -23.75
CA LYS A 75 26.92 54.54 -23.66
C LYS A 75 26.53 53.21 -24.30
N ARG A 76 27.05 52.90 -25.48
CA ARG A 76 26.83 51.59 -26.14
C ARG A 76 27.34 50.41 -25.32
N ASN A 77 28.43 50.59 -24.57
CA ASN A 77 28.95 49.56 -23.67
C ASN A 77 28.08 49.39 -22.42
N ILE A 78 27.62 50.49 -21.82
CA ILE A 78 26.67 50.49 -20.69
C ILE A 78 25.41 49.70 -21.04
N GLU A 79 24.82 49.95 -22.21
CA GLU A 79 23.63 49.20 -22.66
C GLU A 79 23.89 47.69 -22.82
N LYS A 80 25.09 47.30 -23.29
CA LYS A 80 25.50 45.88 -23.33
C LYS A 80 25.65 45.29 -21.93
N GLN A 81 26.22 46.03 -20.98
CA GLN A 81 26.39 45.60 -19.60
C GLN A 81 25.04 45.43 -18.88
N LYS A 82 24.10 46.36 -19.08
CA LYS A 82 22.72 46.22 -18.57
C LYS A 82 22.07 44.94 -19.07
N PHE A 83 22.15 44.66 -20.37
CA PHE A 83 21.60 43.42 -20.93
C PHE A 83 22.31 42.17 -20.40
N GLN A 84 23.62 42.20 -20.23
CA GLN A 84 24.37 41.09 -19.62
C GLN A 84 23.95 40.83 -18.18
N LEU A 85 23.82 41.89 -17.37
CA LEU A 85 23.34 41.79 -15.99
C LEU A 85 21.91 41.22 -15.95
N PHE A 86 21.02 41.72 -16.80
CA PHE A 86 19.66 41.20 -16.95
C PHE A 86 19.65 39.69 -17.25
N ARG A 87 20.47 39.26 -18.23
CA ARG A 87 20.61 37.84 -18.56
C ARG A 87 21.13 37.03 -17.39
N LEU A 88 22.15 37.51 -16.67
CA LEU A 88 22.74 36.81 -15.52
C LEU A 88 21.71 36.60 -14.39
N LYS A 89 20.90 37.62 -14.08
CA LYS A 89 19.82 37.53 -13.08
C LYS A 89 18.86 36.37 -13.39
N LEU A 90 18.52 36.18 -14.67
CA LEU A 90 17.63 35.12 -15.14
C LEU A 90 18.32 33.74 -15.16
N THR A 91 19.50 33.65 -15.80
CA THR A 91 20.22 32.38 -15.98
C THR A 91 20.63 31.75 -14.66
N THR A 92 21.05 32.53 -13.66
CA THR A 92 21.49 31.99 -12.37
C THR A 92 20.32 31.35 -11.61
N SER A 93 19.16 32.00 -11.63
CA SER A 93 17.93 31.49 -11.02
C SER A 93 17.47 30.21 -11.71
N HIS A 94 17.44 30.23 -13.05
CA HIS A 94 17.12 29.08 -13.88
C HIS A 94 18.01 27.87 -13.60
N SER A 95 19.34 28.06 -13.67
CA SER A 95 20.31 26.98 -13.45
C SER A 95 20.19 26.38 -12.04
N THR A 96 19.89 27.20 -11.04
CA THR A 96 19.64 26.74 -9.67
C THR A 96 18.44 25.80 -9.63
N ILE A 97 17.31 26.19 -10.24
CA ILE A 97 16.10 25.36 -10.30
C ILE A 97 16.38 24.05 -11.06
N ILE A 98 16.96 24.12 -12.25
CA ILE A 98 17.25 22.93 -13.07
C ILE A 98 18.16 21.94 -12.32
N ASN A 99 19.20 22.43 -11.64
CA ASN A 99 20.13 21.60 -10.89
C ASN A 99 19.46 20.90 -9.70
N HIS A 100 18.55 21.58 -8.99
CA HIS A 100 17.80 20.94 -7.90
C HIS A 100 16.76 19.96 -8.44
N LEU A 101 16.09 20.32 -9.54
CA LEU A 101 15.08 19.48 -10.17
C LEU A 101 15.69 18.18 -10.73
N SER A 102 16.90 18.24 -11.29
CA SER A 102 17.62 17.06 -11.79
C SER A 102 18.11 16.13 -10.69
N LYS A 103 18.34 16.66 -9.47
CA LYS A 103 18.77 15.89 -8.30
C LYS A 103 17.63 15.22 -7.54
N LEU A 104 16.37 15.60 -7.81
CA LEU A 104 15.21 14.98 -7.17
C LEU A 104 14.99 13.55 -7.68
N ASP A 105 15.02 12.62 -6.73
CA ASP A 105 14.90 11.17 -6.88
C ASP A 105 14.01 10.55 -5.77
N ASP A 106 13.97 9.22 -5.71
CA ASP A 106 13.18 8.48 -4.72
C ASP A 106 13.70 8.65 -3.27
N ALA A 107 14.99 8.96 -3.09
CA ALA A 107 15.62 9.15 -1.78
C ALA A 107 15.45 10.58 -1.24
N SER A 108 15.09 11.52 -2.11
CA SER A 108 14.90 12.93 -1.76
C SER A 108 13.90 13.10 -0.63
N SER A 109 14.17 13.97 0.33
CA SER A 109 13.29 14.28 1.46
C SER A 109 12.17 15.25 1.08
N SER A 110 11.14 15.39 1.92
CA SER A 110 10.13 16.44 1.73
C SER A 110 10.73 17.85 1.73
N ASN A 111 11.82 18.05 2.47
CA ASN A 111 12.52 19.33 2.52
C ASN A 111 13.14 19.71 1.17
N ASP A 112 13.62 18.73 0.39
CA ASP A 112 14.21 18.98 -0.93
C ASP A 112 13.15 19.49 -1.92
N PHE A 113 11.93 18.94 -1.87
CA PHE A 113 10.80 19.44 -2.66
C PHE A 113 10.38 20.85 -2.22
N ILE A 114 10.33 21.13 -0.91
CA ILE A 114 10.00 22.45 -0.37
C ILE A 114 11.04 23.49 -0.78
N GLN A 115 12.32 23.15 -0.70
CA GLN A 115 13.41 24.03 -1.12
C GLN A 115 13.31 24.36 -2.62
N LEU A 116 13.05 23.36 -3.47
CA LEU A 116 12.85 23.61 -4.91
C LEU A 116 11.64 24.52 -5.16
N GLU A 117 10.53 24.31 -4.45
CA GLU A 117 9.36 25.18 -4.54
C GLU A 117 9.68 26.63 -4.14
N ARG A 118 10.47 26.83 -3.08
CA ARG A 118 10.99 28.16 -2.68
C ARG A 118 11.86 28.77 -3.78
N TYR A 119 12.74 28.01 -4.42
CA TYR A 119 13.56 28.51 -5.54
C TYR A 119 12.71 28.94 -6.73
N ILE A 120 11.69 28.15 -7.11
CA ILE A 120 10.77 28.49 -8.21
C ILE A 120 9.99 29.77 -7.86
N LYS A 121 9.51 29.88 -6.63
CA LYS A 121 8.75 31.06 -6.17
C LYS A 121 9.62 32.32 -6.15
N ARG A 122 10.86 32.23 -5.64
CA ARG A 122 11.83 33.34 -5.72
C ARG A 122 12.10 33.76 -7.15
N PHE A 123 12.21 32.81 -8.07
CA PHE A 123 12.43 33.15 -9.47
C PHE A 123 11.21 33.84 -10.11
N ASP A 124 9.99 33.40 -9.78
CA ASP A 124 8.75 34.09 -10.21
C ASP A 124 8.69 35.53 -9.70
N MET A 125 9.07 35.77 -8.44
CA MET A 125 9.18 37.13 -7.89
C MET A 125 10.22 37.96 -8.64
N ARG A 126 11.43 37.42 -8.84
CA ARG A 126 12.49 38.09 -9.61
C ARG A 126 12.04 38.43 -11.03
N LEU A 127 11.27 37.57 -11.69
CA LEU A 127 10.69 37.87 -13.01
C LEU A 127 9.70 39.03 -12.96
N LYS A 128 8.91 39.16 -11.88
CA LYS A 128 8.02 40.31 -11.67
C LYS A 128 8.82 41.59 -11.49
N ASP A 129 9.86 41.58 -10.66
CA ASP A 129 10.73 42.76 -10.46
C ASP A 129 11.40 43.20 -11.75
N LEU A 130 11.83 42.22 -12.57
CA LEU A 130 12.44 42.44 -13.87
C LEU A 130 11.46 42.86 -14.98
N THR A 131 10.18 43.07 -14.68
CA THR A 131 9.18 43.48 -15.67
C THR A 131 9.52 44.85 -16.29
N ILE A 132 10.08 45.77 -15.50
CA ILE A 132 10.47 47.10 -16.01
C ILE A 132 11.70 46.98 -16.91
N GLU A 133 12.75 46.29 -16.45
CA GLU A 133 13.96 46.03 -17.23
C GLU A 133 13.65 45.27 -18.54
N SER A 134 12.65 44.39 -18.54
CA SER A 134 12.24 43.67 -19.75
C SER A 134 11.72 44.56 -20.88
N LYS A 135 11.33 45.81 -20.59
CA LYS A 135 10.80 46.77 -21.56
C LYS A 135 11.88 47.65 -22.21
N ILE A 136 13.13 47.55 -21.76
CA ILE A 136 14.26 48.35 -22.26
C ILE A 136 14.50 48.11 -23.75
N SER A 137 14.46 46.85 -24.21
CA SER A 137 14.61 46.53 -25.63
C SER A 137 13.87 45.25 -26.04
N ALA A 138 13.77 45.00 -27.36
CA ALA A 138 13.18 43.77 -27.88
C ALA A 138 13.88 42.51 -27.36
N ASN A 139 15.22 42.54 -27.29
CA ASN A 139 16.03 41.42 -26.78
C ASN A 139 15.74 41.13 -25.29
N HIS A 140 15.57 42.18 -24.47
CA HIS A 140 15.19 41.99 -23.06
C HIS A 140 13.81 41.33 -22.94
N ARG A 141 12.85 41.80 -23.74
CA ARG A 141 11.48 41.28 -23.75
C ARG A 141 11.42 39.82 -24.19
N GLU A 142 12.16 39.47 -25.24
CA GLU A 142 12.22 38.09 -25.75
C GLU A 142 12.77 37.14 -24.70
N LEU A 143 13.92 37.47 -24.10
CA LEU A 143 14.55 36.66 -23.06
C LEU A 143 13.65 36.52 -21.82
N TRP A 144 13.03 37.62 -21.38
CA TRP A 144 12.09 37.58 -20.25
C TRP A 144 10.89 36.67 -20.53
N ASN A 145 10.31 36.77 -21.73
CA ASN A 145 9.18 35.94 -22.14
C ASN A 145 9.53 34.45 -22.16
N GLU A 146 10.76 34.10 -22.60
CA GLU A 146 11.27 32.73 -22.56
C GLU A 146 11.27 32.18 -21.12
N TYR A 147 11.92 32.89 -20.19
CA TYR A 147 11.99 32.43 -18.81
C TYR A 147 10.65 32.46 -18.08
N LYS A 148 9.79 33.43 -18.38
CA LYS A 148 8.44 33.50 -17.81
C LYS A 148 7.58 32.29 -18.18
N LYS A 149 7.70 31.80 -19.42
CA LYS A 149 7.00 30.57 -19.84
C LYS A 149 7.45 29.35 -19.05
N ASN A 150 8.71 29.31 -18.63
CA ASN A 150 9.28 28.17 -17.90
C ASN A 150 8.77 28.05 -16.45
N ILE A 151 8.26 29.12 -15.83
CA ILE A 151 7.73 29.04 -14.46
C ILE A 151 6.64 27.98 -14.33
N LYS A 152 5.69 27.97 -15.27
CA LYS A 152 4.63 26.95 -15.29
C LYS A 152 5.21 25.54 -15.41
N TRP A 153 6.21 25.38 -16.29
CA TRP A 153 6.88 24.10 -16.48
C TRP A 153 7.58 23.62 -15.20
N TYR A 154 8.30 24.47 -14.47
CA TYR A 154 8.95 24.06 -13.22
C TYR A 154 7.96 23.54 -12.18
N TYR A 155 6.83 24.22 -12.01
CA TYR A 155 5.80 23.75 -11.08
C TYR A 155 5.19 22.42 -11.54
N GLN A 156 4.94 22.26 -12.84
CA GLN A 156 4.42 20.99 -13.39
C GLN A 156 5.40 19.84 -13.16
N GLU A 157 6.68 20.02 -13.48
CA GLU A 157 7.72 19.01 -13.27
C GLU A 157 7.92 18.67 -11.79
N LEU A 158 7.90 19.68 -10.90
CA LEU A 158 7.96 19.46 -9.46
C LEU A 158 6.79 18.59 -8.99
N GLN A 159 5.56 18.85 -9.47
CA GLN A 159 4.39 18.07 -9.10
C GLN A 159 4.44 16.64 -9.65
N ILE A 160 4.90 16.46 -10.89
CA ILE A 160 5.12 15.12 -11.47
C ILE A 160 6.09 14.32 -10.60
N LYS A 161 7.22 14.91 -10.19
CA LYS A 161 8.20 14.25 -9.32
C LYS A 161 7.64 13.95 -7.92
N LYS A 162 6.85 14.86 -7.33
CA LYS A 162 6.15 14.62 -6.05
C LYS A 162 5.23 13.40 -6.14
N ILE A 163 4.44 13.32 -7.21
CA ILE A 163 3.51 12.21 -7.46
C ILE A 163 4.29 10.90 -7.66
N GLN A 164 5.31 10.89 -8.53
CA GLN A 164 6.13 9.71 -8.81
C GLN A 164 6.76 9.14 -7.53
N LYS A 165 7.33 9.99 -6.67
CA LYS A 165 7.88 9.54 -5.39
C LYS A 165 6.81 8.90 -4.50
N SER A 166 5.61 9.51 -4.43
CA SER A 166 4.48 8.94 -3.68
C SER A 166 4.04 7.59 -4.25
N VAL A 167 3.99 7.47 -5.58
CA VAL A 167 3.68 6.21 -6.27
C VAL A 167 4.69 5.12 -5.91
N ASN A 168 5.99 5.43 -5.99
CA ASN A 168 7.06 4.47 -5.70
C ASN A 168 7.04 4.02 -4.23
N ALA A 169 6.86 4.96 -3.30
CA ALA A 169 6.75 4.63 -1.87
C ALA A 169 5.54 3.72 -1.58
N ASN A 170 4.37 4.02 -2.15
CA ASN A 170 3.17 3.21 -1.94
C ASN A 170 3.27 1.83 -2.62
N LYS A 171 3.79 1.75 -3.84
CA LYS A 171 4.10 0.46 -4.49
C LYS A 171 5.03 -0.39 -3.63
N GLY A 172 6.08 0.21 -3.07
CA GLY A 172 7.01 -0.46 -2.16
C GLY A 172 6.29 -1.07 -0.95
N ARG A 173 5.47 -0.26 -0.24
CA ARG A 173 4.71 -0.72 0.94
C ARG A 173 3.73 -1.85 0.62
N ILE A 174 3.02 -1.74 -0.51
CA ILE A 174 2.07 -2.76 -0.97
C ILE A 174 2.81 -4.05 -1.28
N ASN A 175 3.88 -3.99 -2.08
CA ASN A 175 4.63 -5.18 -2.48
C ASN A 175 5.32 -5.86 -1.30
N THR A 176 5.84 -5.10 -0.32
CA THR A 176 6.37 -5.67 0.92
C THR A 176 5.28 -6.39 1.71
N THR A 177 4.10 -5.79 1.84
CA THR A 177 2.97 -6.42 2.55
C THR A 177 2.48 -7.68 1.84
N ILE A 178 2.43 -7.66 0.50
CA ILE A 178 2.12 -8.84 -0.32
C ILE A 178 3.15 -9.94 -0.09
N SER A 179 4.44 -9.62 -0.11
CA SER A 179 5.50 -10.62 0.12
C SER A 179 5.44 -11.22 1.53
N GLU A 180 5.12 -10.42 2.55
CA GLU A 180 4.89 -10.90 3.92
C GLU A 180 3.66 -11.84 3.97
N LEU A 181 2.58 -11.46 3.31
CA LEU A 181 1.33 -12.23 3.23
C LEU A 181 1.52 -13.57 2.49
N ASP A 182 2.18 -13.56 1.33
CA ASP A 182 2.46 -14.77 0.54
C ASP A 182 3.27 -15.77 1.36
N ASN A 183 4.28 -15.29 2.10
CA ASN A 183 5.09 -16.13 2.99
C ASN A 183 4.24 -16.70 4.14
N ALA A 184 3.41 -15.87 4.79
CA ALA A 184 2.54 -16.34 5.87
C ALA A 184 1.54 -17.39 5.39
N ILE A 185 0.94 -17.22 4.21
CA ILE A 185 0.03 -18.20 3.60
C ILE A 185 0.76 -19.51 3.30
N SER A 186 1.99 -19.45 2.78
CA SER A 186 2.80 -20.66 2.56
C SER A 186 3.03 -21.42 3.86
N ILE A 187 3.45 -20.72 4.92
CA ILE A 187 3.68 -21.31 6.25
C ILE A 187 2.38 -21.93 6.79
N ALA A 188 1.25 -21.22 6.72
CA ALA A 188 -0.04 -21.71 7.18
C ALA A 188 -0.51 -22.96 6.41
N ASN A 189 -0.25 -23.01 5.11
CA ASN A 189 -0.58 -24.16 4.27
C ASN A 189 0.27 -25.40 4.61
N ASP A 190 1.53 -25.20 5.01
CA ASP A 190 2.45 -26.29 5.35
C ASP A 190 2.26 -26.78 6.79
N SER A 191 2.08 -25.86 7.74
CA SER A 191 1.93 -26.17 9.16
C SER A 191 0.54 -26.68 9.51
N LEU A 192 -0.48 -26.20 8.78
CA LEU A 192 -1.90 -26.39 9.10
C LEU A 192 -2.23 -26.00 10.55
N GLY A 193 -1.57 -24.96 11.05
CA GLY A 193 -1.78 -24.39 12.38
C GLY A 193 -2.74 -23.19 12.37
N ASP A 194 -3.69 -23.15 13.31
CA ASP A 194 -4.65 -22.04 13.44
C ASP A 194 -3.98 -20.68 13.66
N ASN A 195 -2.87 -20.65 14.39
CA ASN A 195 -2.13 -19.40 14.65
C ASN A 195 -1.52 -18.82 13.36
N ASP A 196 -1.05 -19.66 12.45
CA ASP A 196 -0.45 -19.22 11.19
C ASP A 196 -1.53 -18.69 10.24
N VAL A 197 -2.70 -19.34 10.23
CA VAL A 197 -3.90 -18.84 9.53
C VAL A 197 -4.30 -17.45 10.03
N LEU A 198 -4.36 -17.26 11.35
CA LEU A 198 -4.68 -15.96 11.95
C LEU A 198 -3.67 -14.87 11.57
N MET A 199 -2.39 -15.22 11.45
CA MET A 199 -1.37 -14.28 10.97
C MET A 199 -1.59 -13.89 9.50
N SER A 200 -1.94 -14.84 8.64
CA SER A 200 -2.31 -14.55 7.25
C SER A 200 -3.51 -13.61 7.18
N GLU A 201 -4.56 -13.83 7.97
CA GLU A 201 -5.75 -12.96 8.02
C GLU A 201 -5.39 -11.52 8.39
N LYS A 202 -4.58 -11.34 9.45
CA LYS A 202 -4.10 -10.01 9.86
C LYS A 202 -3.29 -9.31 8.78
N LEU A 203 -2.52 -10.07 7.99
CA LEU A 203 -1.75 -9.50 6.88
C LEU A 203 -2.63 -9.12 5.68
N VAL A 204 -3.77 -9.81 5.46
CA VAL A 204 -4.79 -9.37 4.49
C VAL A 204 -5.41 -8.05 4.94
N GLU A 205 -5.79 -7.91 6.21
CA GLU A 205 -6.30 -6.64 6.75
C GLU A 205 -5.28 -5.50 6.61
N LYS A 206 -4.01 -5.79 6.88
CA LYS A 206 -2.89 -4.85 6.67
C LYS A 206 -2.78 -4.45 5.19
N LEU A 207 -2.91 -5.39 4.26
CA LEU A 207 -2.87 -5.11 2.82
C LEU A 207 -4.02 -4.18 2.41
N ILE A 208 -5.25 -4.47 2.85
CA ILE A 208 -6.44 -3.63 2.62
C ILE A 208 -6.18 -2.20 3.14
N PHE A 209 -5.64 -2.08 4.36
CA PHE A 209 -5.31 -0.80 4.95
C PHE A 209 -4.24 -0.03 4.16
N VAL A 210 -3.16 -0.68 3.73
CA VAL A 210 -2.11 -0.02 2.94
C VAL A 210 -2.62 0.41 1.56
N ILE A 211 -3.50 -0.39 0.95
CA ILE A 211 -4.17 -0.04 -0.30
C ILE A 211 -5.05 1.20 -0.11
N SER A 212 -5.89 1.27 0.92
CA SER A 212 -6.76 2.44 1.16
C SER A 212 -5.98 3.72 1.44
N GLN A 213 -4.87 3.63 2.17
CA GLN A 213 -3.97 4.78 2.38
C GLN A 213 -3.34 5.30 1.08
N SER A 214 -3.36 4.52 -0.01
CA SER A 214 -2.78 4.89 -1.30
C SER A 214 -3.76 5.62 -2.23
N GLU A 215 -5.05 5.73 -1.87
CA GLU A 215 -6.11 6.28 -2.71
C GLU A 215 -5.84 7.71 -3.19
N VAL A 216 -5.35 8.59 -2.31
CA VAL A 216 -5.04 9.99 -2.67
C VAL A 216 -3.97 10.05 -3.77
N THR A 217 -3.02 9.12 -3.76
CA THR A 217 -2.00 9.05 -4.82
C THR A 217 -2.58 8.43 -6.09
N ALA A 218 -3.46 7.44 -5.96
CA ALA A 218 -4.16 6.83 -7.11
C ALA A 218 -5.02 7.84 -7.88
N GLN A 219 -5.69 8.76 -7.18
CA GLN A 219 -6.46 9.84 -7.82
C GLN A 219 -5.60 10.78 -8.68
N ARG A 220 -4.28 10.84 -8.43
CA ARG A 220 -3.33 11.75 -9.08
C ARG A 220 -2.49 11.09 -10.18
N ASP A 221 -2.50 9.76 -10.27
CA ASP A 221 -1.73 9.00 -11.27
C ASP A 221 -2.56 7.81 -11.79
N ALA A 222 -2.93 7.87 -13.07
CA ALA A 222 -3.83 6.89 -13.69
C ALA A 222 -3.23 5.48 -13.74
N GLN A 223 -1.93 5.36 -14.00
CA GLN A 223 -1.25 4.05 -14.06
C GLN A 223 -1.17 3.41 -12.67
N PHE A 224 -0.94 4.22 -11.63
CA PHE A 224 -0.97 3.78 -10.26
C PHE A 224 -2.40 3.42 -9.81
N ASN A 225 -3.42 4.15 -10.28
CA ASN A 225 -4.81 3.79 -10.03
C ASN A 225 -5.19 2.42 -10.60
N GLU A 226 -4.72 2.11 -11.81
CA GLU A 226 -4.89 0.79 -12.42
C GLU A 226 -4.19 -0.29 -11.58
N PHE A 227 -2.96 -0.02 -11.12
CA PHE A 227 -2.24 -0.90 -10.20
C PHE A 227 -3.02 -1.17 -8.91
N ILE A 228 -3.55 -0.12 -8.26
CA ILE A 228 -4.35 -0.24 -7.04
C ILE A 228 -5.63 -1.05 -7.29
N SER A 229 -6.34 -0.76 -8.37
CA SER A 229 -7.56 -1.48 -8.76
C SER A 229 -7.30 -2.97 -8.97
N LYS A 230 -6.16 -3.32 -9.58
CA LYS A 230 -5.73 -4.71 -9.72
C LYS A 230 -5.46 -5.36 -8.35
N LYS A 231 -4.72 -4.68 -7.47
CA LYS A 231 -4.40 -5.20 -6.13
C LYS A 231 -5.62 -5.36 -5.23
N GLN A 232 -6.62 -4.49 -5.37
CA GLN A 232 -7.91 -4.65 -4.67
C GLN A 232 -8.63 -5.94 -5.09
N LYS A 233 -8.61 -6.30 -6.38
CA LYS A 233 -9.21 -7.56 -6.84
C LYS A 233 -8.47 -8.80 -6.33
N GLU A 234 -7.14 -8.73 -6.22
CA GLU A 234 -6.32 -9.82 -5.69
C GLU A 234 -6.58 -10.09 -4.19
N VAL A 235 -7.19 -9.16 -3.43
CA VAL A 235 -7.54 -9.36 -2.02
C VAL A 235 -8.52 -10.53 -1.84
N ASP A 236 -9.51 -10.66 -2.72
CA ASP A 236 -10.49 -11.74 -2.65
C ASP A 236 -9.84 -13.11 -2.90
N ASP A 237 -8.84 -13.17 -3.80
CA ASP A 237 -8.06 -14.39 -4.03
C ASP A 237 -7.28 -14.80 -2.77
N TYR A 238 -6.81 -13.83 -1.97
CA TYR A 238 -6.14 -14.11 -0.70
C TYR A 238 -7.10 -14.63 0.37
N HIS A 239 -8.29 -14.05 0.49
CA HIS A 239 -9.33 -14.60 1.37
C HIS A 239 -9.65 -16.06 1.00
N GLN A 240 -9.82 -16.35 -0.29
CA GLN A 240 -10.12 -17.70 -0.75
C GLN A 240 -9.00 -18.70 -0.41
N LYS A 241 -7.72 -18.32 -0.62
CA LYS A 241 -6.57 -19.17 -0.25
C LYS A 241 -6.56 -19.51 1.25
N ILE A 242 -6.87 -18.53 2.10
CA ILE A 242 -6.93 -18.72 3.55
C ILE A 242 -8.08 -19.66 3.93
N ASP A 243 -9.25 -19.48 3.33
CA ASP A 243 -10.41 -20.33 3.60
C ASP A 243 -10.20 -21.79 3.14
N ASP A 244 -9.48 -21.99 2.03
CA ASP A 244 -9.08 -23.33 1.59
C ASP A 244 -8.13 -24.01 2.62
N ILE A 245 -7.21 -23.26 3.23
CA ILE A 245 -6.33 -23.78 4.29
C ILE A 245 -7.15 -24.14 5.53
N LYS A 246 -8.09 -23.28 5.97
CA LYS A 246 -9.00 -23.58 7.10
C LYS A 246 -9.77 -24.87 6.87
N LEU A 247 -10.26 -25.08 5.65
CA LEU A 247 -10.96 -26.31 5.28
C LEU A 247 -10.03 -27.55 5.39
N LYS A 248 -8.78 -27.44 4.96
CA LYS A 248 -7.79 -28.52 5.13
C LYS A 248 -7.55 -28.84 6.61
N ILE A 249 -7.45 -27.82 7.47
CA ILE A 249 -7.31 -27.98 8.92
C ILE A 249 -8.51 -28.75 9.49
N GLU A 250 -9.73 -28.32 9.15
CA GLU A 250 -10.97 -28.95 9.62
C GLU A 250 -11.06 -30.43 9.18
N ILE A 251 -10.72 -30.73 7.92
CA ILE A 251 -10.67 -32.10 7.40
C ILE A 251 -9.66 -32.95 8.17
N ASN A 252 -8.45 -32.44 8.44
CA ASN A 252 -7.44 -33.19 9.16
C ASN A 252 -7.81 -33.42 10.63
N ARG A 253 -8.45 -32.45 11.28
CA ARG A 253 -9.02 -32.64 12.62
C ARG A 253 -10.05 -33.75 12.63
N HIS A 254 -10.98 -33.73 11.69
CA HIS A 254 -12.01 -34.78 11.59
C HIS A 254 -11.39 -36.16 11.31
N LYS A 255 -10.44 -36.28 10.38
CA LYS A 255 -9.73 -37.54 10.13
C LYS A 255 -9.07 -38.10 11.39
N LYS A 256 -8.42 -37.24 12.18
CA LYS A 256 -7.79 -37.64 13.44
C LYS A 256 -8.83 -38.19 14.43
N ILE A 257 -9.96 -37.52 14.60
CA ILE A 257 -11.07 -38.01 15.44
C ILE A 257 -11.56 -39.37 14.95
N ILE A 258 -11.74 -39.57 13.65
CA ILE A 258 -12.15 -40.86 13.09
C ILE A 258 -11.13 -41.95 13.42
N GLU A 259 -9.84 -41.71 13.16
CA GLU A 259 -8.78 -42.69 13.41
C GLU A 259 -8.61 -43.01 14.90
N GLU A 260 -8.82 -42.02 15.79
CA GLU A 260 -8.84 -42.25 17.24
C GLU A 260 -10.04 -43.09 17.68
N ASN A 261 -11.21 -42.92 17.06
CA ASN A 261 -12.45 -43.61 17.46
C ASN A 261 -12.62 -45.00 16.80
N LYS A 262 -12.00 -45.23 15.65
CA LYS A 262 -12.11 -46.48 14.87
C LYS A 262 -11.74 -47.74 15.66
N PRO A 263 -10.66 -47.79 16.47
CA PRO A 263 -10.33 -48.96 17.28
C PRO A 263 -11.40 -49.32 18.32
N PHE A 264 -12.04 -48.32 18.95
CA PHE A 264 -13.08 -48.55 19.95
C PHE A 264 -14.32 -49.22 19.35
N VAL A 265 -14.69 -48.83 18.11
CA VAL A 265 -15.79 -49.48 17.38
C VAL A 265 -15.45 -50.94 17.09
N LEU A 266 -14.22 -51.21 16.63
CA LEU A 266 -13.75 -52.58 16.34
C LEU A 266 -13.69 -53.45 17.62
N GLN A 267 -13.25 -52.88 18.73
CA GLN A 267 -13.25 -53.56 20.03
C GLN A 267 -14.68 -53.88 20.47
N GLY A 268 -15.59 -52.90 20.45
CA GLY A 268 -16.99 -53.12 20.81
C GLY A 268 -17.66 -54.19 19.95
N MET A 269 -17.41 -54.20 18.64
CA MET A 269 -17.87 -55.26 17.74
C MET A 269 -17.33 -56.64 18.12
N SER A 270 -16.05 -56.73 18.48
CA SER A 270 -15.39 -57.99 18.86
C SER A 270 -15.91 -58.54 20.19
N GLU A 271 -16.15 -57.65 21.17
CA GLU A 271 -16.74 -58.00 22.46
C GLU A 271 -18.17 -58.52 22.31
N ILE A 272 -18.99 -57.87 21.47
CA ILE A 272 -20.34 -58.35 21.14
C ILE A 272 -20.27 -59.75 20.52
N GLN A 273 -19.36 -59.97 19.56
CA GLN A 273 -19.20 -61.27 18.91
C GLN A 273 -18.76 -62.37 19.90
N ALA A 274 -17.81 -62.06 20.78
CA ALA A 274 -17.32 -62.99 21.80
C ALA A 274 -18.40 -63.35 22.83
N ASN A 275 -19.17 -62.38 23.31
CA ASN A 275 -20.26 -62.62 24.25
C ASN A 275 -21.39 -63.43 23.61
N THR A 276 -21.75 -63.10 22.37
CA THR A 276 -22.74 -63.87 21.60
C THR A 276 -22.29 -65.33 21.45
N ASN A 277 -21.03 -65.58 21.09
CA ASN A 277 -20.51 -66.93 20.94
C ASN A 277 -20.48 -67.71 22.27
N LYS A 278 -20.16 -67.06 23.39
CA LYS A 278 -20.24 -67.68 24.73
C LYS A 278 -21.67 -68.05 25.09
N GLU A 279 -22.63 -67.17 24.82
CA GLU A 279 -24.04 -67.41 25.07
C GLU A 279 -24.59 -68.59 24.22
N PHE A 280 -24.14 -68.71 22.97
CA PHE A 280 -24.42 -69.88 22.14
C PHE A 280 -23.80 -71.18 22.69
N GLN A 281 -22.56 -71.14 23.20
CA GLN A 281 -21.91 -72.33 23.79
C GLN A 281 -22.59 -72.79 25.08
N ILE A 282 -22.98 -71.85 25.96
CA ILE A 282 -23.72 -72.17 27.20
C ILE A 282 -25.08 -72.80 26.88
N ASN A 283 -25.77 -72.33 25.85
CA ASN A 283 -27.05 -72.93 25.43
C ASN A 283 -26.88 -74.34 24.83
N LEU A 284 -25.77 -74.61 24.13
CA LEU A 284 -25.45 -75.95 23.62
C LEU A 284 -25.06 -76.92 24.75
N GLU A 285 -24.31 -76.48 25.77
CA GLU A 285 -24.02 -77.32 26.95
C GLU A 285 -25.29 -77.62 27.77
N ASN A 286 -26.19 -76.64 27.93
CA ASN A 286 -27.49 -76.86 28.57
C ASN A 286 -28.44 -77.77 27.77
N GLU A 287 -28.31 -77.85 26.44
CA GLU A 287 -29.07 -78.81 25.61
C GLU A 287 -28.51 -80.24 25.69
N TYR A 288 -27.22 -80.43 26.00
CA TYR A 288 -26.61 -81.76 26.12
C TYR A 288 -26.72 -82.38 27.53
N GLU A 289 -27.05 -81.62 28.58
CA GLU A 289 -27.29 -82.17 29.93
C GLU A 289 -28.73 -82.67 30.18
N LEU A 290 -29.64 -82.54 29.21
CA LEU A 290 -31.00 -83.11 29.31
C LEU A 290 -31.09 -84.47 28.60
N SER A 291 -30.54 -85.51 29.23
CA SER A 291 -30.87 -86.90 28.91
C SER A 291 -32.16 -87.34 29.62
N VAL A 292 -33.18 -87.65 28.81
CA VAL A 292 -34.25 -88.66 28.96
C VAL A 292 -34.68 -88.99 30.40
N ASP A 293 -35.78 -88.38 30.87
CA ASP A 293 -37.03 -89.08 31.18
C ASP A 293 -38.08 -88.09 31.75
N ASP A 294 -39.35 -88.47 31.58
CA ASP A 294 -40.59 -87.89 32.12
C ASP A 294 -41.23 -86.68 31.41
N ILE A 295 -42.29 -87.01 30.68
CA ILE A 295 -43.44 -86.15 30.39
C ILE A 295 -44.17 -85.87 31.71
N GLU A 296 -44.29 -84.61 32.12
CA GLU A 296 -45.57 -84.07 32.60
C GLU A 296 -45.61 -82.53 32.68
N GLU A 297 -46.81 -82.05 32.42
CA GLU A 297 -47.24 -80.69 32.13
C GLU A 297 -47.07 -79.73 33.34
N LYS A 298 -46.42 -78.57 33.13
CA LYS A 298 -46.76 -77.33 33.85
C LYS A 298 -46.21 -76.08 33.19
N SER A 299 -47.13 -75.16 32.93
CA SER A 299 -46.99 -73.78 32.48
C SER A 299 -45.90 -72.98 33.21
N ILE A 300 -45.18 -72.11 32.47
CA ILE A 300 -45.03 -70.64 32.68
C ILE A 300 -43.82 -70.12 31.88
N GLY A 301 -44.01 -69.03 31.13
CA GLY A 301 -42.93 -68.14 30.69
C GLY A 301 -42.86 -67.92 29.18
N LYS A 302 -43.39 -66.79 28.69
CA LYS A 302 -43.15 -66.31 27.31
C LYS A 302 -41.66 -66.17 27.08
N GLY A 303 -41.06 -67.09 26.31
CA GLY A 303 -39.71 -66.92 25.77
C GLY A 303 -39.65 -65.68 24.88
N PHE A 304 -38.73 -64.77 25.18
CA PHE A 304 -38.36 -63.69 24.27
C PHE A 304 -37.78 -64.30 23.01
N SER A 305 -38.37 -64.05 21.83
CA SER A 305 -37.84 -64.62 20.59
C SER A 305 -36.56 -63.87 20.19
N VAL A 306 -35.43 -64.58 20.23
CA VAL A 306 -34.09 -64.11 19.84
C VAL A 306 -34.07 -63.47 18.44
N SER A 307 -34.97 -63.92 17.55
CA SER A 307 -35.20 -63.34 16.23
C SER A 307 -35.65 -61.87 16.26
N LYS A 308 -36.40 -61.46 17.31
CA LYS A 308 -36.93 -60.10 17.43
C LYS A 308 -35.84 -59.11 17.86
N THR A 309 -34.93 -59.52 18.74
CA THR A 309 -33.79 -58.71 19.18
C THR A 309 -32.77 -58.50 18.07
N ILE A 310 -32.47 -59.54 17.27
CA ILE A 310 -31.57 -59.42 16.11
C ILE A 310 -32.18 -58.49 15.05
N ALA A 311 -33.48 -58.63 14.77
CA ALA A 311 -34.18 -57.74 13.86
C ALA A 311 -34.17 -56.28 14.34
N GLU A 312 -34.35 -56.03 15.64
CA GLU A 312 -34.26 -54.69 16.23
C GLU A 312 -32.85 -54.11 16.13
N VAL A 313 -31.79 -54.88 16.43
CA VAL A 313 -30.40 -54.40 16.32
C VAL A 313 -30.05 -54.04 14.87
N ILE A 314 -30.43 -54.86 13.90
CA ILE A 314 -30.24 -54.56 12.46
C ILE A 314 -31.05 -53.32 12.08
N PHE A 315 -32.29 -53.20 12.56
CA PHE A 315 -33.15 -52.05 12.27
C PHE A 315 -32.56 -50.74 12.83
N TYR A 316 -32.09 -50.73 14.08
CA TYR A 316 -31.52 -49.53 14.71
C TYR A 316 -30.16 -49.14 14.12
N THR A 317 -29.31 -50.10 13.76
CA THR A 317 -28.02 -49.82 13.09
C THR A 317 -28.24 -49.28 11.67
N THR A 318 -29.21 -49.82 10.94
CA THR A 318 -29.56 -49.31 9.60
C THR A 318 -30.14 -47.90 9.67
N LEU A 319 -30.97 -47.60 10.67
CA LEU A 319 -31.49 -46.25 10.92
C LEU A 319 -30.39 -45.24 11.29
N THR A 320 -29.41 -45.63 12.11
CA THR A 320 -28.31 -44.72 12.49
C THR A 320 -27.37 -44.44 11.32
N ILE A 321 -27.02 -45.44 10.52
CA ILE A 321 -26.22 -45.24 9.30
C ILE A 321 -26.98 -44.35 8.30
N SER A 322 -28.28 -44.59 8.12
CA SER A 322 -29.12 -43.76 7.25
C SER A 322 -29.20 -42.32 7.74
N ALA A 323 -29.38 -42.10 9.05
CA ALA A 323 -29.42 -40.77 9.64
C ALA A 323 -28.10 -40.02 9.39
N ILE A 324 -26.95 -40.65 9.64
CA ILE A 324 -25.63 -40.04 9.39
C ILE A 324 -25.45 -39.66 7.92
N TYR A 325 -25.86 -40.53 6.99
CA TYR A 325 -25.78 -40.28 5.55
C TYR A 325 -26.66 -39.09 5.12
N TYR A 326 -27.90 -39.00 5.64
CA TYR A 326 -28.79 -37.88 5.34
C TYR A 326 -28.30 -36.55 5.95
N THR A 327 -27.70 -36.56 7.15
CA THR A 327 -27.13 -35.34 7.74
C THR A 327 -25.95 -34.83 6.90
N LEU A 328 -25.10 -35.72 6.40
CA LEU A 328 -23.98 -35.38 5.50
C LEU A 328 -24.49 -34.82 4.16
N LEU A 329 -25.53 -35.42 3.59
CA LEU A 329 -26.14 -34.95 2.34
C LEU A 329 -26.78 -33.55 2.51
N ILE A 330 -27.46 -33.29 3.62
CA ILE A 330 -28.09 -31.99 3.91
C ILE A 330 -27.02 -30.89 4.10
N ILE A 331 -25.90 -31.20 4.76
CA ILE A 331 -24.78 -30.26 4.92
C ILE A 331 -24.15 -29.94 3.55
N LEU A 332 -24.00 -30.94 2.67
CA LEU A 332 -23.49 -30.75 1.33
C LEU A 332 -24.42 -29.87 0.47
N ILE A 333 -25.73 -30.11 0.53
CA ILE A 333 -26.76 -29.36 -0.22
C ILE A 333 -26.87 -27.91 0.27
N LYS A 334 -26.80 -27.66 1.59
CA LYS A 334 -26.76 -26.28 2.13
C LYS A 334 -25.55 -25.49 1.64
N ARG A 335 -24.38 -26.12 1.50
CA ARG A 335 -23.17 -25.49 0.94
C ARG A 335 -23.28 -25.18 -0.55
N ILE A 336 -24.04 -25.95 -1.32
CA ILE A 336 -24.26 -25.70 -2.76
C ILE A 336 -25.25 -24.54 -2.95
N ASN A 337 -26.33 -24.48 -2.17
CA ASN A 337 -27.32 -23.39 -2.31
C ASN A 337 -26.82 -22.02 -1.81
N LEU A 338 -25.83 -21.99 -0.91
CA LEU A 338 -25.14 -20.74 -0.52
C LEU A 338 -24.13 -20.24 -1.57
N LYS A 339 -23.87 -21.00 -2.65
CA LYS A 339 -23.02 -20.59 -3.79
C LYS A 339 -23.85 -20.05 -4.99
N THR A 340 -25.18 -20.15 -4.95
CA THR A 340 -26.08 -19.77 -6.06
C THR A 340 -27.01 -18.58 -5.74
N THR A 341 -26.72 -17.85 -4.67
CA THR A 341 -27.30 -16.52 -4.36
C THR A 341 -26.16 -15.56 -4.15
#